data_AF-A0A917J450-F1
#
_entry.id   AF-A0A917J450-F1
#
_cell.length_a   1.000
_cell.length_b   1.000
_cell.length_c   1.000
_cell.angle_alpha   90.00
_cell.angle_beta   90.00
_cell.angle_gamma   90.00
#
_symmetry.space_group_name_H-M   'P 1'
#
loop_
_entity.id
_entity.type
_entity.pdbx_description
1 polymer ?
#
loop_
_entity_poly.entity_id
_entity_poly.type
_entity_poly.pdbx_seq_one_letter_code
_entity_poly.pdbx_strand_id
1 'polypeptide(L)'
;MLVDHFLMCCITVLFGIPLIVYAIIEPLSRVHFDPENYKKLTYLVLFGSSLFFCKDSLNGQSFAKRKFRLKVIDVNTGNAASPLQCFVRNVFCLLLPFELLFSYENVHRRIGDKIAGTELIREKLNADAPKVRYWQAAVCVSISFAFHLGIFLLIDII
;
A
#
# COMPACT_ATOMS: atom_id res chain seq x y z
N MET A 1 10.07 -7.24 -3.84
CA MET A 1 9.39 -6.56 -2.71
C MET A 1 9.96 -5.17 -2.46
N LEU A 2 11.28 -5.02 -2.32
CA LEU A 2 11.92 -3.71 -2.09
C LEU A 2 11.68 -2.71 -3.23
N VAL A 3 11.82 -3.16 -4.49
CA VAL A 3 11.54 -2.33 -5.68
C VAL A 3 10.09 -1.81 -5.70
N ASP A 4 9.12 -2.64 -5.32
CA ASP A 4 7.72 -2.20 -5.23
C ASP A 4 7.52 -1.18 -4.11
N HIS A 5 8.21 -1.32 -2.98
CA HIS A 5 8.11 -0.35 -1.89
C HIS A 5 8.73 0.98 -2.32
N PHE A 6 9.91 0.95 -2.93
CA PHE A 6 10.56 2.15 -3.44
C PHE A 6 9.67 2.88 -4.47
N LEU A 7 9.15 2.17 -5.48
CA LEU A 7 8.27 2.75 -6.49
C LEU A 7 7.01 3.36 -5.87
N MET A 8 6.37 2.64 -4.95
CA MET A 8 5.15 3.14 -4.31
C MET A 8 5.44 4.30 -3.35
N CYS A 9 6.58 4.33 -2.67
CA CYS A 9 7.01 5.49 -1.89
C CYS A 9 7.17 6.73 -2.80
N CYS A 10 7.81 6.60 -3.97
CA CYS A 10 7.89 7.70 -4.93
C CYS A 10 6.50 8.20 -5.33
N ILE A 11 5.56 7.30 -5.63
CA ILE A 11 4.18 7.65 -5.99
C ILE A 11 3.48 8.37 -4.82
N THR A 12 3.56 7.84 -3.60
CA THR A 12 2.94 8.46 -2.43
C THR A 12 3.53 9.83 -2.12
N VAL A 13 4.84 10.02 -2.30
CA VAL A 13 5.49 11.33 -2.15
C VAL A 13 4.96 12.34 -3.16
N LEU A 14 4.66 11.95 -4.40
CA LEU A 14 4.06 12.87 -5.38
C LEU A 14 2.73 13.46 -4.87
N PHE A 15 1.90 12.65 -4.21
CA PHE A 15 0.67 13.12 -3.56
C PHE A 15 0.94 13.95 -2.30
N GLY A 16 2.11 13.79 -1.67
CA GLY A 16 2.57 14.58 -0.53
C GLY A 16 3.20 15.93 -0.88
N ILE A 17 3.65 16.14 -2.12
CA ILE A 17 4.31 17.38 -2.54
C ILE A 17 3.47 18.62 -2.20
N PRO A 18 2.17 18.70 -2.52
CA PRO A 18 1.37 19.89 -2.18
C PRO A 18 1.36 20.21 -0.68
N LEU A 19 1.28 19.18 0.17
CA LEU A 19 1.33 19.35 1.63
C LEU A 19 2.72 19.81 2.10
N ILE A 20 3.79 19.21 1.56
CA ILE A 20 5.17 19.58 1.89
C ILE A 20 5.45 21.03 1.48
N VAL A 21 5.04 21.42 0.27
CA VAL A 21 5.16 22.78 -0.24
C VAL A 21 4.40 23.75 0.65
N TYR A 22 3.16 23.43 1.01
CA TYR A 22 2.35 24.24 1.94
C TYR A 22 3.05 24.40 3.30
N ALA A 23 3.51 23.30 3.89
CA ALA A 23 4.16 23.28 5.19
C ALA A 23 5.49 24.05 5.24
N ILE A 24 6.20 24.18 4.11
CA ILE A 24 7.48 24.89 4.03
C ILE A 24 7.28 26.38 3.66
N ILE A 25 6.40 26.68 2.70
CA ILE A 25 6.25 28.03 2.16
C ILE A 25 5.48 28.93 3.13
N GLU A 26 4.41 28.46 3.77
CA GLU A 26 3.59 29.28 4.66
C GLU A 26 4.36 29.88 5.84
N PRO A 27 5.17 29.11 6.60
CA PRO A 27 6.01 29.68 7.65
C PRO A 27 7.03 30.69 7.12
N LEU A 28 7.53 30.48 5.89
CA LEU A 28 8.52 31.36 5.27
C LEU A 28 7.91 32.67 4.76
N SER A 29 6.68 32.62 4.25
CA SER A 29 5.96 33.78 3.71
C SER A 29 5.29 34.64 4.78
N ARG A 30 5.34 34.22 6.06
CA ARG A 30 4.63 34.84 7.19
C ARG A 30 3.12 34.98 6.96
N VAL A 31 2.57 34.16 6.07
CA VAL A 31 1.12 34.01 5.90
C VAL A 31 0.60 33.25 7.13
N HIS A 32 -0.62 33.59 7.57
CA HIS A 32 -1.25 32.87 8.67
C HIS A 32 -1.59 31.45 8.23
N PHE A 33 -1.06 30.46 8.96
CA PHE A 33 -1.39 29.05 8.77
C PHE A 33 -2.91 28.86 8.81
N ASP A 34 -3.47 28.30 7.73
CA ASP A 34 -4.89 27.95 7.63
C ASP A 34 -5.08 26.45 7.88
N PRO A 35 -5.64 26.06 9.05
CA PRO A 35 -5.87 24.65 9.37
C PRO A 35 -6.77 23.92 8.38
N GLU A 36 -7.72 24.61 7.72
CA GLU A 36 -8.63 23.99 6.77
C GLU A 36 -7.90 23.55 5.50
N ASN A 37 -6.98 24.36 5.00
CA ASN A 37 -6.16 24.01 3.85
C ASN A 37 -5.19 22.87 4.17
N TYR A 38 -4.60 22.88 5.37
CA TYR A 38 -3.77 21.76 5.83
C TYR A 38 -4.56 20.43 5.88
N LYS A 39 -5.79 20.44 6.41
CA LYS A 39 -6.66 19.25 6.44
C LYS A 39 -7.00 18.75 5.03
N LYS A 40 -7.37 19.65 4.11
CA LYS A 40 -7.65 19.31 2.70
C LYS A 40 -6.46 18.67 2.00
N LEU A 41 -5.26 19.23 2.18
CA LEU A 41 -4.03 18.68 1.63
C LEU A 41 -3.65 17.34 2.26
N THR A 42 -3.96 17.14 3.53
CA THR A 42 -3.76 15.85 4.20
C THR A 42 -4.60 14.74 3.57
N TYR A 43 -5.84 15.00 3.13
CA TYR A 43 -6.65 14.00 2.43
C TYR A 43 -5.99 13.46 1.15
N LEU A 44 -5.22 14.29 0.44
CA LEU A 44 -4.45 13.87 -0.73
C LEU A 44 -3.36 12.86 -0.36
N VAL A 45 -2.70 13.07 0.79
CA VAL A 45 -1.69 12.15 1.33
C VAL A 45 -2.32 10.84 1.80
N LEU A 46 -3.49 10.89 2.45
CA LEU A 46 -4.23 9.70 2.83
C LEU A 46 -4.64 8.87 1.61
N PHE A 47 -5.03 9.53 0.51
CA PHE A 47 -5.31 8.85 -0.76
C PHE A 47 -4.06 8.19 -1.35
N GLY A 48 -2.93 8.91 -1.41
CA GLY A 48 -1.65 8.34 -1.86
C GLY A 48 -1.17 7.16 -1.01
N SER A 49 -1.41 7.20 0.30
CA SER A 49 -1.13 6.11 1.24
C SER A 49 -2.06 4.92 1.01
N SER A 50 -3.33 5.17 0.70
CA SER A 50 -4.29 4.12 0.39
C SER A 50 -3.89 3.32 -0.84
N LEU A 51 -3.42 4.00 -1.89
CA LEU A 51 -2.85 3.36 -3.08
C LEU A 51 -1.61 2.51 -2.75
N PHE A 52 -0.76 2.97 -1.83
CA PHE A 52 0.42 2.22 -1.36
C PHE A 52 0.03 0.86 -0.78
N PHE A 53 -0.95 0.80 0.12
CA PHE A 53 -1.41 -0.44 0.74
C PHE A 53 -2.19 -1.33 -0.23
N CYS A 54 -2.82 -0.74 -1.25
CA CYS A 54 -3.57 -1.47 -2.27
C CYS A 54 -2.76 -1.82 -3.52
N LYS A 55 -1.43 -1.64 -3.53
CA LYS A 55 -0.58 -1.85 -4.72
C LYS A 55 -0.70 -3.23 -5.38
N ASP A 56 -1.03 -4.25 -4.58
CA ASP A 56 -1.17 -5.65 -5.01
C ASP A 56 -2.62 -6.05 -5.30
N SER A 57 -3.59 -5.14 -5.17
CA SER A 57 -5.03 -5.44 -5.32
C SER A 57 -5.42 -5.93 -6.72
N LEU A 58 -4.59 -5.64 -7.73
CA LEU A 58 -4.83 -6.06 -9.10
C LEU A 58 -4.24 -7.46 -9.33
N ASN A 59 -5.04 -8.49 -9.08
CA ASN A 59 -4.70 -9.92 -9.25
C ASN A 59 -3.46 -10.38 -8.47
N GLY A 60 -3.23 -9.83 -7.28
CA GLY A 60 -2.06 -10.18 -6.46
C GLY A 60 -0.75 -9.73 -7.10
N GLN A 61 -0.77 -8.71 -7.98
CA GLN A 61 0.42 -8.22 -8.67
C GLN A 61 0.46 -6.69 -8.75
N SER A 62 1.40 -6.10 -8.02
CA SER A 62 1.85 -4.72 -8.26
C SER A 62 2.64 -4.56 -9.55
N PHE A 63 2.86 -3.31 -9.94
CA PHE A 63 3.56 -2.96 -11.17
C PHE A 63 4.94 -3.63 -11.32
N ALA A 64 5.79 -3.57 -10.29
CA ALA A 64 7.10 -4.21 -10.39
C ALA A 64 6.99 -5.74 -10.37
N LYS A 65 6.05 -6.31 -9.62
CA LYS A 65 5.81 -7.77 -9.62
C LYS A 65 5.41 -8.29 -11.00
N ARG A 66 4.62 -7.54 -11.79
CA ARG A 66 4.33 -7.88 -13.19
C ARG A 66 5.60 -7.92 -14.03
N LYS A 67 6.49 -6.94 -13.87
CA LYS A 67 7.79 -6.90 -14.57
C LYS A 67 8.70 -8.07 -14.19
N PHE A 68 8.70 -8.49 -12.92
CA PHE A 68 9.52 -9.59 -12.42
C PHE A 68 8.84 -10.98 -12.49
N ARG A 69 7.61 -11.07 -13.03
CA ARG A 69 6.80 -12.29 -13.09
C ARG A 69 6.61 -12.94 -11.72
N LEU A 70 6.35 -12.10 -10.72
CA LEU A 70 6.01 -12.51 -9.37
C LEU A 70 4.51 -12.36 -9.17
N LYS A 71 3.91 -13.25 -8.40
CA LYS A 71 2.47 -13.25 -8.12
C LYS A 71 2.20 -13.63 -6.69
N VAL A 72 1.25 -12.92 -6.09
CA VAL A 72 0.74 -13.25 -4.77
C VAL A 72 -0.45 -14.17 -4.96
N ILE A 73 -0.37 -15.35 -4.37
CA ILE A 73 -1.45 -16.32 -4.39
C ILE A 73 -2.00 -16.54 -2.99
N ASP A 74 -3.26 -16.95 -2.92
CA ASP A 74 -3.86 -17.52 -1.73
C ASP A 74 -3.36 -18.97 -1.59
N VAL A 75 -2.85 -19.34 -0.41
CA VAL A 75 -2.26 -20.67 -0.15
C VAL A 75 -3.32 -21.77 -0.14
N ASN A 76 -4.56 -21.45 0.25
CA ASN A 76 -5.65 -22.43 0.31
C ASN A 76 -6.22 -22.73 -1.07
N THR A 77 -6.35 -21.71 -1.93
CA THR A 77 -6.99 -21.87 -3.24
C THR A 77 -6.01 -22.00 -4.41
N GLY A 78 -4.75 -21.60 -4.23
CA GLY A 78 -3.75 -21.52 -5.30
C GLY A 78 -4.01 -20.41 -6.33
N ASN A 79 -5.12 -19.66 -6.19
CA ASN A 79 -5.51 -18.59 -7.09
C ASN A 79 -4.85 -17.26 -6.70
N ALA A 80 -4.97 -16.26 -7.58
CA ALA A 80 -4.53 -14.90 -7.27
C ALA A 80 -5.17 -14.41 -5.96
N ALA A 81 -4.34 -13.85 -5.07
CA ALA A 81 -4.82 -13.34 -3.79
C ALA A 81 -5.88 -12.26 -3.98
N SER A 82 -6.91 -12.28 -3.14
CA SER A 82 -7.96 -11.27 -3.16
C SER A 82 -7.40 -9.89 -2.79
N PRO A 83 -8.05 -8.79 -3.20
CA PRO A 83 -7.62 -7.44 -2.85
C PRO A 83 -7.54 -7.19 -1.34
N LEU A 84 -8.43 -7.81 -0.56
CA LEU A 84 -8.43 -7.68 0.89
C LEU A 84 -7.24 -8.41 1.52
N GLN A 85 -6.94 -9.64 1.06
CA GLN A 85 -5.72 -10.35 1.48
C GLN A 85 -4.47 -9.53 1.15
N CYS A 86 -4.42 -8.93 -0.04
CA CYS A 86 -3.32 -8.06 -0.45
C CYS A 86 -3.18 -6.83 0.46
N PHE A 87 -4.31 -6.20 0.84
CA PHE A 87 -4.31 -5.07 1.78
C PHE A 87 -3.79 -5.47 3.15
N VAL A 88 -4.38 -6.50 3.77
CA VAL A 88 -3.97 -7.01 5.10
C VAL A 88 -2.48 -7.34 5.10
N ARG A 89 -2.02 -8.08 4.10
CA ARG A 89 -0.61 -8.41 3.90
C ARG A 89 0.30 -7.17 3.82
N ASN A 90 -0.17 -6.10 3.18
CA ASN A 90 0.60 -4.87 3.00
C ASN A 90 0.62 -3.99 4.25
N VAL A 91 -0.41 -4.03 5.10
CA VAL A 91 -0.40 -3.36 6.42
C VAL A 91 0.76 -3.88 7.27
N PHE A 92 0.98 -5.19 7.26
CA PHE A 92 2.09 -5.83 7.97
C PHE A 92 3.47 -5.60 7.34
N CYS A 93 3.58 -4.95 6.17
CA CYS A 93 4.89 -4.56 5.62
C CYS A 93 5.61 -3.53 6.51
N LEU A 94 4.91 -2.81 7.40
CA LEU A 94 5.55 -1.95 8.39
C LEU A 94 6.40 -2.73 9.39
N LEU A 95 6.09 -4.02 9.60
CA LEU A 95 6.86 -4.91 10.46
C LEU A 95 8.05 -5.56 9.75
N LEU A 96 8.19 -5.38 8.43
CA LEU A 96 9.27 -5.96 7.64
C LEU A 96 10.69 -5.66 8.16
N PRO A 97 11.05 -4.42 8.57
CA PRO A 97 12.39 -4.17 9.12
C PRO A 97 12.65 -4.96 10.41
N PHE A 98 11.64 -5.11 11.27
CA PHE A 98 11.74 -5.93 12.48
C PHE A 98 11.88 -7.41 12.12
N GLU A 99 11.10 -7.89 11.16
CA GLU A 99 11.19 -9.27 10.67
C GLU A 99 12.59 -9.60 10.12
N LEU A 100 13.21 -8.67 9.37
CA LEU A 100 14.56 -8.83 8.85
C LEU A 100 15.63 -8.86 9.96
N LEU A 101 15.41 -8.14 11.07
CA LEU A 101 16.32 -8.11 12.22
C LEU A 101 16.22 -9.38 13.07
N PHE A 102 15.00 -9.94 13.23
CA PHE A 102 14.75 -11.03 14.18
C PHE A 102 14.63 -12.41 13.53
N SER A 103 14.48 -12.50 12.22
CA SER A 103 14.15 -13.76 11.56
C SER A 103 14.88 -13.93 10.23
N TYR A 104 16.10 -14.45 10.29
CA TYR A 104 16.87 -14.87 9.11
C TYR A 104 16.25 -16.07 8.36
N GLU A 105 15.46 -16.92 9.05
CA GLU A 105 14.95 -18.18 8.50
C GLU A 105 13.59 -18.08 7.76
N ASN A 106 12.82 -16.99 7.91
CA ASN A 106 11.48 -16.86 7.29
C ASN A 106 11.47 -16.18 5.91
N VAL A 107 12.54 -16.31 5.11
CA VAL A 107 12.70 -15.60 3.83
C VAL A 107 11.57 -15.90 2.82
N HIS A 108 10.93 -17.07 2.91
CA HIS A 108 9.88 -17.48 1.95
C HIS A 108 8.48 -16.90 2.25
N ARG A 109 8.11 -16.73 3.52
CA ARG A 109 6.77 -16.25 3.91
C ARG A 109 6.87 -15.26 5.06
N ARG A 110 6.59 -14.00 4.76
CA ARG A 110 6.64 -12.90 5.73
C ARG A 110 5.51 -12.99 6.74
N ILE A 111 5.59 -12.28 7.86
CA ILE A 111 4.49 -12.19 8.86
C ILE A 111 3.17 -11.81 8.18
N GLY A 112 3.20 -10.81 7.29
CA GLY A 112 2.02 -10.42 6.52
C GLY A 112 1.49 -11.52 5.59
N ASP A 113 2.38 -12.35 5.02
CA ASP A 113 1.99 -13.49 4.18
C ASP A 113 1.38 -14.63 5.02
N LYS A 114 1.85 -14.83 6.26
CA LYS A 114 1.28 -15.80 7.20
C LYS A 114 -0.12 -15.39 7.65
N ILE A 115 -0.29 -14.12 8.04
CA ILE A 115 -1.58 -13.59 8.52
C ILE A 115 -2.62 -13.53 7.40
N ALA A 116 -2.23 -13.07 6.20
CA ALA A 116 -3.16 -12.99 5.07
C ALA A 116 -3.43 -14.34 4.39
N GLY A 117 -2.75 -15.43 4.82
CA GLY A 117 -2.86 -16.74 4.18
C GLY A 117 -2.35 -16.74 2.73
N THR A 118 -1.35 -15.91 2.43
CA THR A 118 -0.80 -15.74 1.08
C THR A 118 0.63 -16.23 0.96
N GLU A 119 1.09 -16.36 -0.28
CA GLU A 119 2.45 -16.69 -0.65
C GLU A 119 2.86 -15.91 -1.91
N LEU A 120 4.14 -15.57 -2.02
CA LEU A 120 4.71 -14.97 -3.22
C LEU A 120 5.38 -16.05 -4.07
N ILE A 121 4.77 -16.37 -5.21
CA ILE A 121 5.31 -17.34 -6.17
C ILE A 121 5.87 -16.64 -7.41
N ARG A 122 6.71 -17.36 -8.17
CA ARG A 122 7.11 -16.97 -9.52
C ARG A 122 6.12 -17.57 -10.52
N GLU A 123 5.53 -16.73 -11.36
CA GLU A 123 4.58 -17.15 -12.38
C GLU A 123 5.31 -17.95 -13.47
N LYS A 124 4.78 -19.13 -13.83
CA LYS A 124 5.34 -19.97 -14.91
C LYS A 124 5.14 -19.26 -16.26
N LEU A 125 6.09 -19.44 -17.19
CA LEU A 125 5.91 -19.02 -18.58
C LEU A 125 4.61 -19.66 -19.12
N ASN A 126 3.76 -18.85 -19.76
CA ASN A 126 2.52 -19.26 -20.43
C ASN A 126 1.28 -19.50 -19.55
N ALA A 127 1.28 -19.05 -18.29
CA ALA A 127 0.02 -18.93 -17.56
C ALA A 127 -0.79 -17.75 -18.11
N ASP A 128 -2.06 -17.99 -18.47
CA ASP A 128 -2.97 -16.91 -18.87
C ASP A 128 -3.04 -15.86 -17.75
N ALA A 129 -2.80 -14.60 -18.12
CA ALA A 129 -2.94 -13.50 -17.19
C ALA A 129 -4.40 -13.46 -16.71
N PRO A 130 -4.66 -13.62 -15.39
CA PRO A 130 -6.03 -13.60 -14.90
C PRO A 130 -6.69 -12.27 -15.27
N LYS A 131 -7.99 -12.28 -15.58
CA LYS A 131 -8.74 -11.05 -15.89
C LYS A 131 -8.70 -10.11 -14.69
N VAL A 132 -8.17 -8.90 -14.89
CA VAL A 132 -8.05 -7.88 -13.83
C VAL A 132 -9.42 -7.40 -13.40
N ARG A 133 -9.76 -7.60 -12.13
CA ARG A 133 -11.04 -7.17 -11.55
C ARG A 133 -10.91 -5.76 -10.96
N TYR A 134 -10.96 -4.74 -11.82
CA TYR A 134 -10.78 -3.33 -11.42
C TYR A 134 -11.75 -2.86 -10.34
N TRP A 135 -13.00 -3.32 -10.34
CA TRP A 135 -13.98 -2.95 -9.32
C TRP A 135 -13.56 -3.41 -7.92
N GLN A 136 -12.95 -4.60 -7.79
CA GLN A 136 -12.51 -5.10 -6.50
C GLN A 136 -11.31 -4.30 -5.97
N ALA A 137 -10.44 -3.84 -6.87
CA ALA A 137 -9.36 -2.93 -6.52
C ALA A 137 -9.90 -1.56 -6.08
N ALA A 138 -10.90 -1.01 -6.77
CA ALA A 138 -11.54 0.25 -6.38
C ALA A 138 -12.20 0.16 -5.00
N VAL A 139 -12.93 -0.94 -4.73
CA VAL A 139 -13.51 -1.21 -3.41
C VAL A 139 -12.41 -1.32 -2.35
N CYS A 140 -11.32 -2.03 -2.63
CA CYS A 140 -10.19 -2.15 -1.71
C CYS A 140 -9.53 -0.80 -1.41
N VAL A 141 -9.31 0.04 -2.42
CA VAL A 141 -8.79 1.41 -2.23
C VAL A 141 -9.75 2.26 -1.39
N SER A 142 -11.06 2.12 -1.62
CA SER A 142 -12.09 2.84 -0.86
C SER A 142 -12.09 2.43 0.62
N ILE A 143 -12.00 1.13 0.91
CA ILE A 143 -11.89 0.59 2.27
C ILE A 143 -10.60 1.08 2.93
N SER A 144 -9.48 1.01 2.21
CA SER A 144 -8.18 1.50 2.68
C SER A 144 -8.25 2.99 3.01
N PHE A 145 -8.86 3.80 2.15
CA PHE A 145 -9.03 5.24 2.39
C PHE A 145 -9.91 5.53 3.61
N ALA A 146 -11.04 4.83 3.75
CA ALA A 146 -11.90 4.96 4.92
C ALA A 146 -11.16 4.59 6.22
N PHE A 147 -10.33 3.55 6.19
CA PHE A 147 -9.50 3.14 7.32
C PHE A 147 -8.47 4.23 7.71
N HIS A 148 -7.74 4.77 6.73
CA HIS A 148 -6.78 5.86 6.98
C HIS A 148 -7.47 7.13 7.48
N LEU A 149 -8.63 7.47 6.91
CA LEU A 149 -9.44 8.62 7.34
C LEU A 149 -9.93 8.44 8.78
N GLY A 150 -10.41 7.24 9.14
CA GLY A 150 -10.84 6.94 10.51
C GLY A 150 -9.71 7.11 11.53
N ILE A 151 -8.50 6.65 11.21
CA ILE A 151 -7.32 6.87 12.05
C ILE A 151 -7.00 8.37 12.17
N PHE A 152 -7.00 9.08 11.05
CA PHE A 152 -6.71 10.53 11.03
C PHE A 152 -7.71 11.32 11.90
N LEU A 153 -9.01 11.06 11.76
CA LEU A 153 -10.04 11.70 12.56
C LEU A 153 -9.92 11.35 14.05
N LEU A 154 -9.55 10.11 14.38
CA LEU A 154 -9.34 9.70 15.76
C LEU A 154 -8.15 10.44 16.39
N ILE A 155 -7.07 10.64 15.65
CA ILE A 155 -5.91 11.42 16.11
C ILE A 155 -6.27 12.91 16.25
N ASP A 156 -7.08 13.47 15.36
CA ASP A 156 -7.51 14.89 15.41
C ASP A 156 -8.41 15.19 16.64
N ILE A 157 -9.03 14.17 17.24
CA ILE A 157 -9.89 14.30 18.43
C ILE A 157 -9.08 14.25 19.74
N ILE A 158 -7.90 13.61 19.75
CA ILE A 158 -7.05 13.40 20.93
C ILE A 158 -6.11 14.58 21.14
#